data_AF-A0A1H2A7K3-F1
#
_entry.id   AF-A0A1H2A7K3-F1
#
_cell.length_a   1.000
_cell.length_b   1.000
_cell.length_c   1.000
_cell.angle_alpha   90.00
_cell.angle_beta   90.00
_cell.angle_gamma   90.00
#
_symmetry.space_group_name_H-M   'P 1'
#
loop_
_entity.id
_entity.type
_entity.pdbx_description
1 polymer ?
#
loop_
_entity_poly.entity_id
_entity_poly.type
_entity_poly.pdbx_seq_one_letter_code
_entity_poly.pdbx_strand_id
1 'polypeptide(L)'
;MSESVEDQKLTAIDVALLMLAQHAESFPDVRGMDEQKLHFLVYFAQGHWLGVHGTPLFDDPIIAGPNGPWIPSLEALRPKGHVF
;
A
#
# COMPACT_ATOMS: atom_id res chain seq x y z
N MET A 1 -4.29 16.39 31.44
CA MET A 1 -5.10 16.13 30.24
C MET A 1 -4.14 15.63 29.20
N SER A 2 -4.04 14.31 29.03
CA SER A 2 -3.21 13.74 27.96
C SER A 2 -3.96 13.94 26.66
N GLU A 3 -3.37 14.69 25.73
CA GLU A 3 -3.79 14.64 24.33
C GLU A 3 -3.75 13.16 23.92
N SER A 4 -4.92 12.58 23.66
CA SER A 4 -5.01 11.31 22.96
C SER A 4 -4.42 11.56 21.58
N VAL A 5 -3.20 11.08 21.35
CA VAL A 5 -2.68 10.92 20.00
C VAL A 5 -3.70 10.01 19.31
N GLU A 6 -4.57 10.59 18.51
CA GLU A 6 -5.40 9.80 17.60
C GLU A 6 -4.42 8.94 16.82
N ASP A 7 -4.54 7.61 16.95
CA ASP A 7 -3.81 6.63 16.14
C ASP A 7 -4.09 6.96 14.68
N GLN A 8 -3.25 7.81 14.10
CA GLN A 8 -3.45 8.31 12.75
C GLN A 8 -3.12 7.15 11.81
N LYS A 9 -4.15 6.36 11.51
CA LYS A 9 -4.02 5.23 10.59
C LYS A 9 -3.61 5.77 9.23
N LEU A 10 -2.63 5.11 8.64
CA LEU A 10 -2.21 5.38 7.28
C LEU A 10 -3.36 5.04 6.33
N THR A 11 -3.35 5.65 5.15
CA THR A 11 -4.13 5.16 4.02
C THR A 11 -3.35 4.10 3.26
N ALA A 12 -4.03 3.28 2.45
CA ALA A 12 -3.35 2.37 1.53
C ALA A 12 -2.42 3.13 0.56
N ILE A 13 -2.77 4.36 0.20
CA ILE A 13 -1.93 5.24 -0.64
C ILE A 13 -0.64 5.61 0.10
N ASP A 14 -0.70 5.99 1.37
CA ASP A 14 0.50 6.35 2.13
C ASP A 14 1.46 5.16 2.23
N VAL A 15 0.93 3.97 2.48
CA VAL A 15 1.72 2.72 2.51
C VAL A 15 2.34 2.43 1.14
N ALA A 16 1.55 2.57 0.07
CA ALA A 16 2.05 2.37 -1.29
C ALA A 16 3.17 3.35 -1.66
N LEU A 17 3.03 4.64 -1.33
CA LEU A 17 4.05 5.64 -1.60
C LEU A 17 5.34 5.36 -0.83
N LEU A 18 5.23 4.92 0.42
CA LEU A 18 6.39 4.52 1.22
C LEU A 18 7.13 3.33 0.61
N MET A 19 6.39 2.32 0.14
CA MET A 19 6.96 1.16 -0.55
C MET A 19 7.65 1.52 -1.86
N LEU A 20 7.04 2.40 -2.65
CA LEU A 20 7.61 2.87 -3.91
C LEU A 20 8.88 3.70 -3.67
N ALA A 21 8.88 4.58 -2.66
CA ALA A 21 10.06 5.34 -2.26
C ALA A 21 11.20 4.39 -1.82
N GLN A 22 10.90 3.43 -0.94
CA GLN A 22 11.88 2.43 -0.49
C GLN A 22 12.43 1.60 -1.65
N HIS A 23 11.58 1.22 -2.61
CA HIS A 23 12.00 0.48 -3.80
C HIS A 23 12.95 1.31 -4.67
N ALA A 24 12.60 2.57 -4.94
CA ALA A 24 13.43 3.48 -5.73
C ALA A 24 14.81 3.72 -5.10
N GLU A 25 14.86 3.83 -3.76
CA GLU A 25 16.13 3.98 -3.03
C GLU A 25 16.96 2.69 -3.03
N SER A 26 16.31 1.53 -2.87
CA SER A 26 17.02 0.25 -2.71
C SER A 26 17.42 -0.37 -4.05
N PHE A 27 16.69 -0.05 -5.13
CA PHE A 27 16.84 -0.66 -6.45
C PHE A 27 16.75 0.39 -7.57
N PRO A 28 17.68 1.37 -7.62
CA PRO A 28 17.60 2.50 -8.56
C PRO A 28 17.63 2.09 -10.04
N ASP A 29 18.19 0.92 -10.37
CA ASP A 29 18.32 0.41 -11.73
C ASP A 29 17.19 -0.57 -12.14
N VAL A 30 16.30 -0.94 -11.20
CA VAL A 30 15.18 -1.84 -11.48
C VAL A 30 13.99 -1.01 -11.94
N ARG A 31 13.57 -1.24 -13.19
CA ARG A 31 12.40 -0.54 -13.73
C ARG A 31 11.11 -1.07 -13.10
N GLY A 32 10.33 -0.13 -12.58
CA GLY A 32 8.87 -0.18 -12.47
C GLY A 32 8.31 -1.24 -11.52
N MET A 33 7.67 -0.80 -10.45
CA MET A 33 6.69 -1.65 -9.76
C MET A 33 5.38 -1.56 -10.53
N ASP A 34 4.99 -2.66 -11.20
CA ASP A 34 3.67 -2.71 -11.84
C ASP A 34 2.53 -2.65 -10.80
N GLU A 35 1.37 -2.20 -11.26
CA GLU A 35 0.18 -1.96 -10.43
C GLU A 35 -0.23 -3.22 -9.65
N GLN A 36 -0.21 -4.38 -10.30
CA GLN A 36 -0.61 -5.63 -9.66
C GLN A 36 0.33 -6.01 -8.51
N LYS A 37 1.65 -5.87 -8.70
CA LYS A 37 2.63 -6.08 -7.62
C LYS A 37 2.41 -5.12 -6.46
N LEU A 38 2.08 -3.86 -6.74
CA LEU A 38 1.79 -2.88 -5.70
C LEU A 38 0.57 -3.30 -4.86
N HIS A 39 -0.52 -3.75 -5.49
CA HIS A 39 -1.68 -4.28 -4.76
C HIS A 39 -1.34 -5.46 -3.86
N PHE A 40 -0.56 -6.44 -4.36
CA PHE A 40 -0.12 -7.57 -3.55
C PHE A 40 0.76 -7.13 -2.39
N LEU A 41 1.70 -6.20 -2.63
CA LEU A 41 2.64 -5.76 -1.62
C LEU A 41 1.93 -5.03 -0.47
N VAL A 42 1.01 -4.12 -0.79
CA VAL A 42 0.20 -3.39 0.21
C VAL A 42 -0.71 -4.36 0.97
N TYR A 43 -1.31 -5.34 0.29
CA TYR A 43 -2.09 -6.40 0.94
C TYR A 43 -1.25 -7.23 1.93
N PHE A 44 -0.04 -7.64 1.55
CA PHE A 44 0.84 -8.40 2.44
C PHE A 44 1.31 -7.58 3.64
N ALA A 45 1.58 -6.28 3.45
CA ALA A 45 1.91 -5.40 4.56
C ALA A 45 0.77 -5.25 5.56
N GLN A 46 -0.48 -5.09 5.08
CA GLN A 46 -1.67 -5.10 5.94
C GLN A 46 -1.75 -6.40 6.74
N GLY A 47 -1.63 -7.56 6.08
CA GLY A 47 -1.71 -8.86 6.74
C GLY A 47 -0.61 -9.08 7.77
N HIS A 48 0.64 -8.74 7.43
CA HIS A 48 1.77 -8.82 8.34
C HIS A 48 1.59 -7.91 9.55
N TRP A 49 1.25 -6.63 9.32
CA TRP A 49 1.01 -5.66 10.39
C TRP A 49 -0.13 -6.10 11.31
N LEU A 50 -1.26 -6.52 10.74
CA LEU A 50 -2.40 -7.02 11.51
C LEU A 50 -2.02 -8.23 12.37
N GLY A 51 -1.20 -9.15 11.84
CA GLY A 51 -0.70 -10.30 12.58
C GLY A 51 0.24 -9.93 13.75
N VAL A 52 1.04 -8.87 13.60
CA VAL A 52 2.01 -8.42 14.63
C VAL A 52 1.36 -7.51 15.67
N HIS A 53 0.52 -6.57 15.24
CA HIS A 53 -0.02 -5.49 16.07
C HIS A 53 -1.47 -5.68 16.49
N GLY A 54 -2.20 -6.62 15.86
CA GLY A 54 -3.61 -6.88 16.16
C GLY A 54 -4.58 -5.81 15.66
N THR A 55 -4.09 -4.78 14.96
CA THR A 55 -4.88 -3.70 14.37
C THR A 55 -4.56 -3.54 12.89
N PRO A 56 -5.50 -3.05 12.05
CA PRO A 56 -5.22 -2.74 10.65
C PRO A 56 -4.12 -1.68 10.50
N LEU A 57 -3.26 -1.82 9.48
CA LEU A 57 -2.29 -0.79 9.08
C LEU A 57 -3.00 0.40 8.44
N PHE A 58 -4.03 0.11 7.63
CA PHE A 58 -4.92 1.07 7.01
C PHE A 58 -6.36 0.54 6.98
N ASP A 59 -7.32 1.44 6.78
CA ASP A 59 -8.76 1.14 6.77
C ASP A 59 -9.38 1.09 5.37
N ASP A 60 -8.60 1.36 4.31
CA ASP A 60 -9.05 1.23 2.92
C ASP A 60 -9.59 -0.19 2.62
N PRO A 61 -10.66 -0.29 1.81
CA PRO A 61 -11.24 -1.58 1.45
C PRO A 61 -10.29 -2.42 0.60
N ILE A 62 -10.19 -3.71 0.94
CA ILE A 62 -9.50 -4.73 0.15
C ILE A 62 -10.55 -5.66 -0.45
N ILE A 63 -10.53 -5.81 -1.76
CA ILE A 63 -11.51 -6.60 -2.53
C ILE A 63 -10.80 -7.81 -3.12
N ALA A 64 -11.43 -8.98 -3.05
CA ALA A 64 -10.97 -10.16 -3.79
C ALA A 64 -11.39 -10.03 -5.26
N GLY A 65 -10.45 -9.64 -6.12
CA GLY A 65 -10.65 -9.52 -7.56
C GLY A 65 -10.24 -10.79 -8.32
N PRO A 66 -10.53 -10.85 -9.64
CA PRO A 66 -10.17 -12.00 -10.48
C PRO A 66 -8.67 -12.31 -10.54
N ASN A 67 -7.83 -11.30 -10.29
CA ASN A 67 -6.37 -11.36 -10.40
C ASN A 67 -5.66 -11.26 -9.04
N GLY A 68 -6.39 -11.45 -7.93
CA GLY A 68 -5.87 -11.33 -6.57
C GLY A 68 -6.49 -10.16 -5.79
N PRO A 69 -5.83 -9.71 -4.70
CA PRO A 69 -6.32 -8.59 -3.91
C PRO A 69 -6.29 -7.31 -4.75
N TRP A 70 -7.35 -6.54 -4.64
CA TRP A 70 -7.48 -5.24 -5.28
C TRP A 70 -7.86 -4.20 -4.24
N ILE A 71 -7.20 -3.04 -4.30
CA ILE A 71 -7.33 -1.96 -3.32
C ILE A 71 -7.70 -0.71 -4.12
N PRO A 72 -8.99 -0.35 -4.22
CA PRO A 72 -9.48 0.63 -5.20
C PRO A 72 -8.78 2.00 -5.13
N SER A 73 -8.36 2.43 -3.94
CA SER A 73 -7.67 3.71 -3.76
C SER A 73 -6.32 3.79 -4.48
N LEU A 74 -5.65 2.66 -4.72
CA LEU A 74 -4.37 2.64 -5.43
C LEU A 74 -4.49 2.98 -6.93
N GLU A 75 -5.68 2.88 -7.52
CA GLU A 75 -5.92 3.31 -8.92
C GLU A 75 -5.61 4.80 -9.11
N ALA A 76 -5.69 5.61 -8.04
CA ALA A 76 -5.32 7.01 -8.07
C ALA A 76 -3.82 7.24 -8.34
N LEU A 77 -2.97 6.25 -8.06
CA LEU A 77 -1.54 6.30 -8.32
C LEU A 77 -1.21 5.94 -9.77
N ARG A 78 -2.13 5.33 -10.51
CA ARG A 78 -1.87 4.88 -11.88
C ARG A 78 -1.50 6.08 -12.78
N PRO A 79 -0.38 6.03 -13.53
CA PRO A 79 0.01 7.11 -14.40
C PRO A 79 -1.03 7.21 -15.50
N LYS A 80 -1.53 8.41 -15.75
CA LYS A 80 -2.40 8.64 -16.91
C LYS A 80 -1.55 8.54 -18.19
N GLY A 81 -1.39 7.33 -18.72
CA GLY A 81 -0.95 7.11 -20.09
C GLY A 81 0.22 6.17 -20.35
N HIS A 82 0.94 5.62 -19.36
CA HIS A 82 1.99 4.61 -19.60
C HIS A 82 2.20 3.70 -18.39
N VAL A 83 2.61 2.46 -18.66
CA VAL A 83 3.02 1.42 -17.69
C VAL A 83 4.22 1.93 -16.88
N PHE A 84 4.22 1.73 -15.57
CA PHE A 84 5.35 2.04 -14.67
C PHE A 84 6.62 1.26 -15.02
#